data_AF-A0A293LNU8-F1
#
_entry.id   AF-A0A293LNU8-F1
#
_cell.length_a   1.000
_cell.length_b   1.000
_cell.length_c   1.000
_cell.angle_alpha   90.00
_cell.angle_beta   90.00
_cell.angle_gamma   90.00
#
_symmetry.space_group_name_H-M   'P 1'
#
loop_
_entity.id
_entity.type
_entity.pdbx_description
1 polymer ?
#
loop_
_entity_poly.entity_id
_entity_poly.type
_entity_poly.pdbx_seq_one_letter_code
_entity_poly.pdbx_strand_id
1 'polypeptide(L)'
;MTSGVRASWSICGKRIFLETPLARSCSSSQSRPRIPELEQRPEKQYHRAYTQPGTGRIYDKKPFRFQLKEGRVYFWCACGFSHMQPFCDGSHANPHLKITARPLRIVATETREYWFCNCKQSTHRPFCDGTHKSEAVQSAVAVIKS
;
A
#
# COMPACT_ATOMS: atom_id res chain seq x y z
N MET A 1 -20.38 -23.25 -63.94
CA MET A 1 -19.70 -24.35 -63.21
C MET A 1 -18.91 -23.72 -62.07
N THR A 2 -19.26 -24.10 -60.82
CA THR A 2 -18.42 -24.16 -59.58
C THR A 2 -17.50 -22.97 -59.23
N SER A 3 -17.37 -22.43 -58.02
CA SER A 3 -17.85 -22.74 -56.66
C SER A 3 -17.49 -21.53 -55.78
N GLY A 4 -18.31 -21.23 -54.77
CA GLY A 4 -18.10 -20.11 -53.85
C GLY A 4 -17.19 -20.42 -52.66
N VAL A 5 -16.70 -19.36 -52.02
CA VAL A 5 -16.21 -19.37 -50.63
C VAL A 5 -17.22 -18.57 -49.79
N ARG A 6 -17.81 -19.21 -48.79
CA ARG A 6 -18.84 -18.63 -47.90
C ARG A 6 -18.19 -17.77 -46.83
N ALA A 7 -18.50 -16.48 -46.80
CA ALA A 7 -18.37 -15.67 -45.59
C ALA A 7 -19.53 -16.03 -44.65
N SER A 8 -19.21 -16.36 -43.40
CA SER A 8 -20.20 -16.63 -42.35
C SER A 8 -20.63 -15.30 -41.73
N TRP A 9 -21.91 -14.98 -41.83
CA TRP A 9 -22.49 -13.78 -41.23
C TRP A 9 -23.18 -14.19 -39.94
N SER A 10 -22.67 -13.71 -38.80
CA SER A 10 -23.39 -13.78 -37.53
C SER A 10 -24.09 -12.45 -37.30
N ILE A 11 -25.42 -12.51 -37.17
CA ILE A 11 -26.27 -11.35 -36.91
C ILE A 11 -26.33 -11.14 -35.41
N CYS A 12 -25.80 -10.01 -34.93
CA CYS A 12 -26.12 -9.50 -33.60
C CYS A 12 -26.50 -8.03 -33.74
N GLY A 13 -27.79 -7.72 -33.57
CA GLY A 13 -28.35 -6.37 -33.59
C GLY A 13 -28.43 -5.74 -34.98
N LYS A 14 -29.65 -5.35 -35.40
CA LYS A 14 -29.92 -4.65 -36.67
C LYS A 14 -29.20 -3.28 -36.71
N ARG A 15 -27.94 -3.21 -37.11
CA ARG A 15 -27.31 -1.95 -37.58
C ARG A 15 -26.03 -2.24 -38.36
N ILE A 16 -26.02 -1.78 -39.61
CA ILE A 16 -24.83 -1.69 -40.45
C ILE A 16 -24.12 -0.39 -40.04
N PHE A 17 -22.92 -0.49 -39.48
CA PHE A 17 -22.06 0.66 -39.18
C PHE A 17 -20.97 0.77 -40.26
N LEU A 18 -20.77 1.99 -40.79
CA LEU A 18 -19.63 2.34 -41.63
C LEU A 18 -18.37 2.45 -40.76
N GLU A 19 -17.26 1.88 -41.24
CA GLU A 19 -15.97 1.92 -40.56
C GLU A 19 -15.36 3.33 -40.61
N THR A 20 -15.17 3.94 -39.44
CA THR A 20 -14.19 5.02 -39.21
C THR A 20 -13.12 4.52 -38.24
N PRO A 21 -11.85 4.95 -38.40
CA PRO A 21 -10.74 4.54 -37.56
C PRO A 21 -10.77 5.33 -36.25
N LEU A 22 -11.65 4.94 -35.32
CA LEU A 22 -11.56 5.41 -33.95
C LEU A 22 -11.71 4.20 -33.04
N ALA A 23 -10.62 3.94 -32.32
CA ALA A 23 -10.41 2.82 -31.43
C ALA A 23 -11.70 2.40 -30.70
N ARG A 24 -12.09 1.15 -30.90
CA ARG A 24 -13.03 0.44 -30.03
C ARG A 24 -12.48 0.47 -28.61
N SER A 25 -12.93 1.45 -27.83
CA SER A 25 -12.76 1.45 -26.39
C SER A 25 -13.63 0.32 -25.83
N CYS A 26 -13.04 -0.87 -25.70
CA CYS A 26 -13.56 -1.91 -24.83
C CYS A 26 -13.47 -1.37 -23.40
N SER A 27 -14.57 -0.79 -22.93
CA SER A 27 -14.76 -0.41 -21.53
C SER A 27 -15.01 -1.68 -20.73
N SER A 28 -13.95 -2.44 -20.48
CA SER A 28 -13.96 -3.45 -19.44
C SER A 28 -14.10 -2.71 -18.12
N SER A 29 -15.32 -2.68 -17.58
CA SER A 29 -15.62 -2.26 -16.21
C SER A 29 -15.06 -3.29 -15.23
N GLN A 30 -13.74 -3.49 -15.24
CA GLN A 30 -13.07 -4.17 -14.16
C GLN A 30 -13.11 -3.21 -12.97
N SER A 31 -14.02 -3.46 -12.02
CA SER A 31 -13.99 -2.83 -10.71
C SER A 31 -12.57 -3.00 -10.16
N ARG A 32 -11.80 -1.90 -10.11
CA ARG A 32 -10.45 -1.94 -9.57
C ARG A 32 -10.52 -2.58 -8.18
N PRO A 33 -9.63 -3.54 -7.85
CA PRO A 33 -9.63 -4.13 -6.53
C PRO A 33 -9.53 -3.03 -5.49
N ARG A 34 -10.46 -2.99 -4.53
CA ARG A 34 -10.40 -2.05 -3.42
C ARG A 34 -9.13 -2.36 -2.63
N ILE A 35 -8.21 -1.39 -2.57
CA ILE A 35 -6.98 -1.44 -1.77
C ILE A 35 -7.25 -0.59 -0.52
N PRO A 36 -7.68 -1.18 0.61
CA PRO A 36 -8.01 -0.43 1.82
C PRO A 36 -6.79 0.21 2.46
N GLU A 37 -5.59 -0.28 2.09
CA GLU A 37 -4.32 0.33 2.44
C GLU A 37 -4.17 1.76 1.90
N LEU A 38 -4.95 2.14 0.87
CA LEU A 38 -4.96 3.48 0.26
C LEU A 38 -6.20 4.31 0.65
N GLU A 39 -7.19 3.72 1.31
CA GLU A 39 -8.38 4.44 1.76
C GLU A 39 -8.05 5.28 3.02
N GLN A 40 -8.56 6.52 3.06
CA GLN A 40 -8.33 7.42 4.18
C GLN A 40 -9.08 6.92 5.41
N ARG A 41 -8.33 6.39 6.39
CA ARG A 41 -8.93 5.92 7.62
C ARG A 41 -9.30 7.09 8.56
N PRO A 42 -10.49 7.07 9.18
CA PRO A 42 -10.99 8.17 9.99
C PRO A 42 -10.12 8.48 11.21
N GLU A 43 -9.36 7.50 11.71
CA GLU A 43 -8.45 7.72 12.84
C GLU A 43 -7.31 8.71 12.53
N LYS A 44 -6.99 8.95 11.25
CA LYS A 44 -5.99 9.94 10.85
C LYS A 44 -6.35 11.37 11.28
N GLN A 45 -7.64 11.69 11.36
CA GLN A 45 -8.12 13.02 11.74
C GLN A 45 -7.82 13.37 13.20
N TYR A 46 -7.88 12.37 14.10
CA TYR A 46 -7.81 12.60 15.54
C TYR A 46 -6.43 12.31 16.14
N HIS A 47 -5.58 11.54 15.46
CA HIS A 47 -4.27 11.17 15.97
C HIS A 47 -3.15 11.97 15.29
N ARG A 48 -2.58 12.95 16.02
CA ARG A 48 -1.43 13.77 15.55
C ARG A 48 -0.21 12.95 15.12
N ALA A 49 -0.09 11.70 15.57
CA ALA A 49 0.98 10.79 15.19
C ALA A 49 1.04 10.52 13.67
N TYR A 50 -0.06 10.70 12.93
CA TYR A 50 -0.03 10.55 11.47
C TYR A 50 0.69 11.69 10.75
N THR A 51 0.76 12.88 11.34
CA THR A 51 1.35 14.10 10.75
C THR A 51 2.66 14.49 11.45
N GLN A 52 3.30 13.55 12.16
CA GLN A 52 4.53 13.84 12.89
C GLN A 52 5.69 14.16 11.92
N PRO A 53 6.47 15.23 12.19
CA PRO A 53 7.62 15.58 11.38
C PRO A 53 8.76 14.57 11.59
N GLY A 54 9.61 14.44 10.55
CA GLY A 54 10.76 13.54 10.59
C GLY A 54 10.42 12.09 10.27
N THR A 55 11.46 11.31 10.03
CA THR A 55 11.40 9.88 9.73
C THR A 55 12.26 9.09 10.73
N GLY A 56 11.91 7.83 10.94
CA GLY A 56 12.64 6.96 11.85
C GLY A 56 13.92 6.40 11.23
N ARG A 57 14.69 5.66 12.02
CA ARG A 57 15.81 4.85 11.54
C ARG A 57 15.30 3.76 10.60
N ILE A 58 16.01 3.51 9.49
CA ILE A 58 15.70 2.42 8.57
C ILE A 58 15.99 1.09 9.26
N TYR A 59 14.96 0.28 9.52
CA TYR A 59 15.11 -1.04 10.12
C TYR A 59 15.42 -2.10 9.06
N ASP A 60 14.54 -2.22 8.06
CA ASP A 60 14.67 -3.12 6.92
C ASP A 60 14.21 -2.39 5.64
N LYS A 61 14.80 -2.75 4.50
CA LYS A 61 14.46 -2.26 3.16
C LYS A 61 13.28 -3.04 2.56
N LYS A 62 12.95 -4.21 3.11
CA LYS A 62 11.80 -5.02 2.68
C LYS A 62 10.55 -4.70 3.51
N PRO A 63 9.35 -4.60 2.90
CA PRO A 63 8.10 -4.41 3.64
C PRO A 63 7.71 -5.68 4.41
N PHE A 64 6.91 -5.53 5.46
CA PHE A 64 6.45 -6.65 6.29
C PHE A 64 4.98 -6.96 6.06
N ARG A 65 4.68 -8.19 5.63
CA ARG A 65 3.30 -8.66 5.47
C ARG A 65 2.76 -9.15 6.79
N PHE A 66 1.62 -8.61 7.23
CA PHE A 66 0.97 -9.04 8.46
C PHE A 66 -0.55 -8.99 8.34
N GLN A 67 -1.22 -9.98 8.93
CA GLN A 67 -2.68 -10.05 9.01
C GLN A 67 -3.17 -9.32 10.25
N LEU A 68 -3.84 -8.19 10.06
CA LEU A 68 -4.59 -7.56 11.13
C LEU A 68 -5.89 -8.34 11.36
N LYS A 69 -6.27 -8.53 12.62
CA LYS A 69 -7.56 -9.12 13.01
C LYS A 69 -8.53 -8.03 13.39
N GLU A 70 -9.75 -8.12 12.88
CA GLU A 70 -10.85 -7.20 13.15
C GLU A 70 -11.03 -6.90 14.65
N GLY A 71 -11.35 -5.66 14.98
CA GLY A 71 -11.57 -5.18 16.34
C GLY A 71 -10.30 -5.03 17.19
N ARG A 72 -9.14 -5.50 16.71
CA ARG A 72 -7.88 -5.35 17.44
C ARG A 72 -7.20 -4.02 17.14
N VAL A 73 -6.50 -3.53 18.17
CA VAL A 73 -5.67 -2.33 18.09
C VAL A 73 -4.22 -2.75 18.00
N TYR A 74 -3.51 -2.16 17.04
CA TYR A 74 -2.09 -2.37 16.82
C TYR A 74 -1.36 -1.03 16.90
N PHE A 75 -0.09 -1.06 17.29
CA PHE A 75 0.77 0.12 17.34
C PHE A 75 1.94 -0.06 16.41
N TRP A 76 1.96 0.64 15.27
CA TRP A 76 3.07 0.58 14.33
C TRP A 76 4.24 1.44 14.80
N CYS A 77 5.45 0.91 14.70
CA CYS A 77 6.67 1.59 15.10
C CYS A 77 7.08 2.63 14.03
N ALA A 78 7.07 3.92 14.40
CA ALA A 78 7.55 5.00 13.55
C ALA A 78 9.06 5.29 13.71
N CYS A 79 9.65 5.00 14.88
CA CYS A 79 11.01 5.40 15.20
C CYS A 79 12.11 4.50 14.64
N GLY A 80 11.81 3.24 14.34
CA GLY A 80 12.78 2.25 13.83
C GLY A 80 13.61 1.53 14.90
N PHE A 81 13.42 1.83 16.19
CA PHE A 81 14.19 1.24 17.30
C PHE A 81 13.51 0.04 17.97
N SER A 82 12.27 -0.27 17.61
CA SER A 82 11.57 -1.43 18.18
C SER A 82 12.29 -2.73 17.84
N HIS A 83 12.33 -3.65 18.79
CA HIS A 83 12.79 -5.02 18.59
C HIS A 83 11.70 -5.94 18.02
N MET A 84 10.44 -5.48 18.00
CA MET A 84 9.28 -6.25 17.56
C MET A 84 8.65 -5.67 16.29
N GLN A 85 9.50 -5.26 15.34
CA GLN A 85 9.07 -4.65 14.08
C GLN A 85 8.13 -5.59 13.32
N PRO A 86 7.04 -5.05 12.71
CA PRO A 86 6.79 -3.63 12.44
C PRO A 86 6.11 -2.87 13.60
N PHE A 87 5.83 -3.54 14.72
CA PHE A 87 5.08 -2.98 15.84
C PHE A 87 5.97 -2.32 16.88
N CYS A 88 5.37 -1.46 17.70
CA CYS A 88 6.03 -0.74 18.77
C CYS A 88 6.10 -1.60 20.04
N ASP A 89 7.27 -1.67 20.64
CA ASP A 89 7.60 -2.34 21.91
C ASP A 89 7.75 -1.36 23.10
N GLY A 90 7.71 -0.04 22.84
CA GLY A 90 7.92 1.00 23.83
C GLY A 90 9.30 1.65 23.79
N SER A 91 10.24 1.16 22.98
CA SER A 91 11.61 1.68 22.88
C SER A 91 11.69 3.17 22.50
N HIS A 92 10.65 3.71 21.86
CA HIS A 92 10.54 5.14 21.55
C HIS A 92 10.46 6.06 22.78
N ALA A 93 10.09 5.53 23.94
CA ALA A 93 10.00 6.29 25.19
C ALA A 93 11.33 6.35 25.96
N ASN A 94 12.36 5.64 25.48
CA ASN A 94 13.66 5.62 26.14
C ASN A 94 14.33 7.02 26.07
N PRO A 95 14.61 7.67 27.22
CA PRO A 95 15.19 9.01 27.25
C PRO A 95 16.60 9.08 26.67
N HIS A 96 17.36 7.98 26.70
CA HIS A 96 18.73 7.94 26.20
C HIS A 96 18.81 8.00 24.67
N LEU A 97 17.76 7.52 23.98
CA LEU A 97 17.74 7.47 22.51
C LEU A 97 17.27 8.79 21.87
N LYS A 98 16.76 9.74 22.67
CA LYS A 98 16.27 11.06 22.22
C LYS A 98 15.33 10.98 21.00
N ILE A 99 14.44 10.00 21.01
CA ILE A 99 13.49 9.75 19.92
C ILE A 99 12.31 10.72 20.02
N THR A 100 12.05 11.45 18.95
CA THR A 100 10.86 12.34 18.83
C THR A 100 9.64 11.61 18.27
N ALA A 101 9.87 10.59 17.44
CA ALA A 101 8.83 9.87 16.73
C ALA A 101 7.98 8.98 17.65
N ARG A 102 6.65 9.08 17.52
CA ARG A 102 5.66 8.33 18.32
C ARG A 102 5.00 7.23 17.49
N PRO A 103 4.60 6.10 18.10
CA PRO A 103 3.94 5.02 17.37
C PRO A 103 2.57 5.44 16.84
N LEU A 104 2.17 4.84 15.72
CA LEU A 104 0.86 5.06 15.11
C LEU A 104 -0.12 4.00 15.61
N ARG A 105 -1.25 4.44 16.16
CA ARG A 105 -2.36 3.57 16.55
C ARG A 105 -3.16 3.19 15.32
N ILE A 106 -3.39 1.89 15.14
CA ILE A 106 -4.13 1.32 14.01
C ILE A 106 -5.26 0.50 14.59
N VAL A 107 -6.49 0.81 14.19
CA VAL A 107 -7.66 -0.02 14.52
C VAL A 107 -7.98 -0.88 13.30
N ALA A 108 -8.01 -2.19 13.47
CA ALA A 108 -8.36 -3.10 12.39
C ALA A 108 -9.89 -3.14 12.24
N THR A 109 -10.41 -2.55 11.16
CA THR A 109 -11.84 -2.58 10.83
C THR A 109 -12.28 -3.92 10.24
N GLU A 110 -11.35 -4.65 9.62
CA GLU A 110 -11.59 -5.95 9.01
C GLU A 110 -10.36 -6.84 9.21
N THR A 111 -10.57 -8.16 9.13
CA THR A 111 -9.47 -9.12 9.17
C THR A 111 -8.83 -9.24 7.79
N ARG A 112 -7.66 -8.61 7.59
CA ARG A 112 -6.99 -8.56 6.27
C ARG A 112 -5.47 -8.48 6.40
N GLU A 113 -4.78 -8.94 5.37
CA GLU A 113 -3.34 -8.80 5.22
C GLU A 113 -2.96 -7.41 4.67
N TYR A 114 -1.98 -6.79 5.30
CA TYR A 114 -1.44 -5.48 4.92
C TYR A 114 0.09 -5.53 4.82
N TRP A 115 0.66 -4.59 4.08
CA TRP A 115 2.11 -4.45 3.91
C TRP A 115 2.66 -3.27 4.71
N PHE A 116 3.19 -3.54 5.89
CA PHE A 116 3.74 -2.48 6.74
C PHE A 116 5.09 -1.97 6.25
N CYS A 117 5.29 -0.66 6.43
CA CYS A 117 6.57 -0.02 6.16
C CYS A 117 7.60 -0.37 7.26
N ASN A 118 8.75 -0.92 6.86
CA ASN A 118 9.90 -1.14 7.75
C ASN A 118 11.05 -0.16 7.55
N CYS A 119 11.13 0.52 6.40
CA CYS A 119 12.17 1.53 6.18
C CYS A 119 11.89 2.85 6.91
N LYS A 120 10.65 3.06 7.38
CA LYS A 120 10.16 4.25 8.10
C LYS A 120 10.23 5.56 7.31
N GLN A 121 10.50 5.47 6.00
CA GLN A 121 10.54 6.61 5.06
C GLN A 121 9.25 6.77 4.24
N SER A 122 8.24 5.91 4.44
CA SER A 122 6.96 6.00 3.71
C SER A 122 6.28 7.35 3.95
N THR A 123 5.72 7.90 2.88
CA THR A 123 4.83 9.06 2.90
C THR A 123 3.44 8.65 3.38
N HIS A 124 3.02 7.42 3.09
CA HIS A 124 1.73 6.85 3.49
C HIS A 124 1.86 5.95 4.74
N ARG A 125 2.41 6.50 5.84
CA ARG A 125 2.53 5.77 7.12
C ARG A 125 1.15 5.34 7.62
N PRO A 126 0.97 4.11 8.15
CA PRO A 126 1.98 3.10 8.54
C PRO A 126 2.36 2.09 7.42
N PHE A 127 1.81 2.29 6.25
CA PHE A 127 1.73 1.34 5.16
C PHE A 127 2.86 1.54 4.15
N CYS A 128 3.11 0.52 3.34
CA CYS A 128 4.17 0.55 2.33
C CYS A 128 3.67 1.23 1.06
N ASP A 129 4.32 2.34 0.69
CA ASP A 129 4.04 3.11 -0.53
C ASP A 129 5.07 2.85 -1.65
N GLY A 130 6.03 1.96 -1.43
CA GLY A 130 7.13 1.70 -2.36
C GLY A 130 8.33 2.62 -2.20
N THR A 131 8.30 3.62 -1.30
CA THR A 131 9.44 4.53 -1.03
C THR A 131 10.71 3.77 -0.65
N HIS A 132 10.58 2.55 -0.11
CA HIS A 132 11.72 1.69 0.19
C HIS A 132 12.59 1.35 -1.02
N LYS A 133 12.07 1.45 -2.26
CA LYS A 133 12.82 1.21 -3.50
C LYS A 133 13.62 2.42 -3.98
N SER A 134 13.40 3.59 -3.39
CA SER A 134 14.13 4.81 -3.78
C SER A 134 15.62 4.67 -3.47
N GLU A 135 16.45 5.31 -4.28
CA GLU A 135 17.91 5.25 -4.14
C GLU A 135 18.39 5.76 -2.77
N ALA A 136 17.72 6.78 -2.22
CA ALA A 136 18.00 7.30 -0.89
C ALA A 136 17.84 6.24 0.22
N VAL A 137 16.86 5.34 0.09
CA VAL A 137 16.65 4.25 1.07
C VAL A 137 17.56 3.05 0.78
N GLN A 138 17.81 2.76 -0.49
CA GLN A 138 18.63 1.62 -0.90
C GLN A 138 20.11 1.83 -0.59
N SER A 139 20.62 3.05 -0.71
CA SER A 139 22.00 3.40 -0.34
C SER A 139 22.20 3.56 1.16
N ALA A 140 21.14 3.80 1.93
CA ALA A 140 21.21 3.98 3.37
C ALA A 140 21.48 2.67 4.15
N VAL A 141 22.03 2.83 5.36
CA VAL A 141 22.34 1.73 6.28
C VAL A 141 21.06 1.27 6.99
N ALA A 142 20.71 -0.01 6.80
CA ALA A 142 19.62 -0.67 7.52
C ALA A 142 20.13 -1.42 8.76
N VAL A 143 19.24 -1.66 9.73
CA VAL A 143 19.56 -2.48 10.92
C VAL A 143 19.78 -3.93 10.53
N ILE A 144 18.88 -4.48 9.71
CA ILE A 144 19.01 -5.82 9.15
C ILE A 144 19.79 -5.74 7.84
N LYS A 145 20.83 -6.57 7.71
CA LYS A 145 21.54 -6.77 6.45
C LYS A 145 20.68 -7.71 5.59
N SER A 146 20.14 -7.18 4.49
CA SER A 146 19.13 -7.81 3.63
C SER A 146 19.69 -8.62 2.49
#